data_AF-A0A0W7TMW7-F1
#
_entry.id   AF-A0A0W7TMW7-F1
#
_cell.length_a   1.000
_cell.length_b   1.000
_cell.length_c   1.000
_cell.angle_alpha   90.00
_cell.angle_beta   90.00
_cell.angle_gamma   90.00
#
_symmetry.space_group_name_H-M   'P 1'
#
loop_
_entity.id
_entity.type
_entity.pdbx_description
1 polymer ?
#
loop_
_entity_poly.entity_id
_entity_poly.type
_entity_poly.pdbx_seq_one_letter_code
_entity_poly.pdbx_strand_id
1 'polypeptide(L)' 'MARLIKIIYKHQAVLDIRQTQEYIAQTLGNKKAAQKLVASILKAISLLEENPMMGISMEARFEKNFYTFFCSRQAFGFL' A
#
# COMPACT_ATOMS: atom_id res chain seq x y z
N MET A 1 22.95 1.99 18.89
CA MET A 1 21.60 1.44 19.13
C MET A 1 20.74 1.77 17.93
N ALA A 2 20.19 0.77 17.23
CA ALA A 2 19.30 1.02 16.10
C ALA A 2 18.01 1.66 16.61
N ARG A 3 17.60 2.78 16.00
CA ARG A 3 16.35 3.46 16.33
C ARG A 3 15.22 2.66 15.71
N LEU A 4 14.45 1.93 16.51
CA LEU A 4 13.25 1.25 16.04
C LEU A 4 12.22 2.29 15.60
N ILE A 5 11.78 2.23 14.34
CA ILE A 5 10.82 3.17 13.78
C ILE A 5 9.42 2.60 13.93
N LYS A 6 8.59 3.29 14.70
CA LYS A 6 7.19 2.90 14.88
C LYS A 6 6.40 3.10 13.58
N ILE A 7 5.88 2.01 13.02
CA ILE A 7 4.95 2.06 11.90
C ILE A 7 3.58 2.57 12.37
N ILE A 8 3.04 3.55 11.65
CA ILE A 8 1.69 4.09 11.87
C ILE A 8 0.93 4.04 10.55
N TYR A 9 -0.22 3.37 10.58
CA TYR A 9 -1.11 3.28 9.42
C TYR A 9 -2.06 4.46 9.38
N LYS A 10 -2.16 5.12 8.21
CA LYS A 10 -3.28 6.01 7.93
C LYS A 10 -4.56 5.18 7.79
N HIS A 11 -5.70 5.73 8.23
CA HIS A 11 -7.00 5.06 8.10
C HIS A 11 -7.27 4.61 6.66
N GLN A 12 -7.01 5.48 5.68
CA GLN A 12 -7.21 5.18 4.26
C GLN A 12 -6.39 3.96 3.80
N ALA A 13 -5.12 3.83 4.24
CA ALA A 13 -4.29 2.70 3.86
C ALA A 13 -4.85 1.37 4.39
N VAL A 14 -5.48 1.38 5.57
CA VAL A 14 -6.16 0.19 6.10
C VAL A 14 -7.39 -0.16 5.26
N LEU A 15 -8.17 0.84 4.84
CA LEU A 15 -9.32 0.63 3.95
C LEU A 15 -8.89 0.10 2.58
N ASP A 16 -7.83 0.66 1.99
CA ASP A 16 -7.32 0.24 0.68
C ASP A 16 -6.92 -1.25 0.69
N ILE A 17 -6.25 -1.70 1.74
CA ILE A 17 -5.89 -3.13 1.93
C ILE A 17 -7.14 -3.99 2.02
N ARG A 18 -8.14 -3.58 2.83
CA ARG A 18 -9.39 -4.35 3.01
C ARG A 18 -10.20 -4.43 1.73
N GLN A 19 -10.42 -3.31 1.05
CA GLN A 19 -11.18 -3.26 -0.20
C GLN A 19 -10.52 -4.12 -1.29
N THR A 20 -9.19 -4.06 -1.39
CA THR A 20 -8.46 -4.89 -2.36
C THR A 20 -8.55 -6.38 -2.02
N GLN A 21 -8.43 -6.74 -0.74
CA GLN A 21 -8.61 -8.11 -0.27
C GLN A 21 -10.01 -8.64 -0.59
N GLU A 22 -11.05 -7.87 -0.27
CA GLU A 22 -12.45 -8.22 -0.53
C GLU A 22 -12.73 -8.36 -2.01
N TYR A 23 -12.27 -7.43 -2.85
CA TYR A 23 -12.43 -7.50 -4.29
C TYR A 23 -11.82 -8.80 -4.86
N ILE A 24 -10.59 -9.14 -4.47
CA ILE A 24 -9.93 -10.36 -4.95
C ILE A 24 -10.67 -11.61 -4.43
N ALA A 25 -11.11 -11.61 -3.18
CA ALA A 25 -11.76 -12.76 -2.57
C ALA A 25 -13.18 -13.00 -3.12
N GLN A 26 -13.95 -11.94 -3.32
CA GLN A 26 -15.38 -12.00 -3.65
C GLN A 26 -15.63 -11.80 -5.14
N THR A 27 -15.11 -10.72 -5.73
CA THR A 27 -15.34 -10.40 -7.15
C THR A 27 -14.53 -11.30 -8.07
N LEU A 28 -13.26 -11.55 -7.74
CA LEU A 28 -12.41 -12.46 -8.52
C LEU A 28 -12.47 -13.92 -8.03
N GLY A 29 -13.19 -14.19 -6.93
CA GLY A 29 -13.38 -15.54 -6.38
C GLY A 29 -12.11 -16.21 -5.83
N ASN A 30 -11.01 -15.46 -5.61
CA ASN A 30 -9.70 -16.03 -5.28
C ASN A 30 -9.25 -15.70 -3.87
N LYS A 31 -9.81 -16.41 -2.89
CA LYS A 31 -9.51 -16.24 -1.46
C LYS A 31 -8.03 -16.43 -1.12
N LYS A 32 -7.34 -17.39 -1.78
CA LYS A 32 -5.92 -17.67 -1.55
C LYS A 32 -5.04 -16.50 -1.99
N ALA A 33 -5.33 -15.91 -3.16
CA ALA A 33 -4.61 -14.73 -3.62
C ALA A 33 -4.87 -13.51 -2.72
N ALA A 34 -6.11 -13.32 -2.25
CA ALA A 34 -6.45 -12.24 -1.33
C ALA A 34 -5.66 -12.33 -0.01
N GLN A 35 -5.57 -13.52 0.59
CA GLN A 35 -4.76 -13.74 1.79
C GLN A 35 -3.27 -13.52 1.53
N LYS A 36 -2.77 -14.03 0.39
CA LYS A 36 -1.36 -13.85 0.00
C LYS A 36 -1.00 -12.38 -0.17
N LEU A 37 -1.89 -11.57 -0.74
CA LEU A 37 -1.71 -10.12 -0.88
C LEU A 37 -1.48 -9.47 0.49
N VAL A 38 -2.42 -9.65 1.43
CA VAL A 38 -2.35 -9.04 2.76
C VAL A 38 -1.09 -9.48 3.50
N ALA A 39 -0.76 -10.77 3.48
CA ALA A 39 0.46 -11.28 4.10
C ALA A 39 1.73 -10.67 3.49
N SER A 40 1.76 -10.49 2.16
CA SER A 40 2.90 -9.89 1.47
C SER A 40 3.07 -8.41 1.82
N ILE A 41 1.96 -7.67 1.93
CA ILE A 41 1.97 -6.26 2.35
C ILE A 41 2.51 -6.13 3.78
N LEU A 42 1.98 -6.90 4.73
CA LEU A 42 2.43 -6.85 6.13
C LEU A 42 3.89 -7.25 6.28
N LYS A 43 4.35 -8.27 5.52
CA LYS A 43 5.76 -8.66 5.48
C LYS A 43 6.66 -7.56 4.93
N ALA A 44 6.23 -6.85 3.88
CA ALA A 44 7.00 -5.73 3.35
C ALA A 44 7.09 -4.57 4.36
N ILE A 45 6.01 -4.31 5.09
CA ILE A 45 5.98 -3.24 6.11
C ILE A 45 6.87 -3.58 7.32
N SER A 46 6.91 -4.85 7.77
CA SER A 46 7.80 -5.23 8.88
C SER A 46 9.28 -4.99 8.53
N LEU A 47 9.66 -5.14 7.26
CA LEU A 47 11.02 -4.83 6.81
C LEU A 47 11.33 -3.32 6.86
N LEU A 48 10.33 -2.44 6.74
CA LEU A 48 10.50 -0.99 6.85
C LEU A 48 10.75 -0.52 8.28
N GLU A 49 10.24 -1.23 9.27
CA GLU A 49 10.50 -0.94 10.70
C GLU A 49 11.99 -1.05 11.02
N GLU A 50 12.66 -2.05 10.44
CA GLU A 50 14.09 -2.28 10.57
C GLU A 50 14.92 -1.43 9.60
N ASN A 51 14.39 -1.16 8.40
CA ASN A 51 15.10 -0.50 7.30
C ASN A 51 14.23 0.59 6.63
N PRO A 52 14.09 1.78 7.24
CA PRO A 52 13.14 2.81 6.80
C PRO A 52 13.39 3.35 5.40
N MET A 53 14.65 3.32 4.93
CA MET A 53 15.06 3.84 3.64
C MET A 53 15.14 2.76 2.55
N MET A 54 14.56 1.57 2.78
CA MET A 54 14.53 0.47 1.81
C MET A 54 13.71 0.82 0.55
N GLY A 55 12.74 1.73 0.67
CA GLY A 55 11.93 2.18 -0.45
C GLY A 55 12.72 3.08 -1.42
N ILE A 56 12.48 2.90 -2.72
CA ILE A 56 12.94 3.84 -3.75
C ILE A 56 12.09 5.12 -3.69
N SER A 57 12.74 6.28 -3.81
CA SER A 57 12.02 7.55 -3.98
C SER A 57 11.12 7.43 -5.21
N MET A 58 9.86 7.82 -5.04
CA MET A 58 8.91 7.80 -6.13
C MET A 58 9.47 8.57 -7.33
N GLU A 59 9.96 9.81 -7.11
CA GLU A 59 10.61 10.70 -8.09
C GLU A 59 11.70 10.04 -8.93
N ALA A 60 12.47 9.13 -8.31
CA ALA A 60 13.53 8.41 -8.98
C ALA A 60 13.01 7.22 -9.81
N ARG A 61 11.81 6.72 -9.51
CA ARG A 61 11.21 5.54 -10.14
C ARG A 61 10.27 5.89 -11.29
N PHE A 62 9.56 7.02 -11.22
CA PHE A 62 8.57 7.39 -12.25
C PHE A 62 8.81 8.79 -12.79
N GLU A 63 8.49 9.01 -14.07
CA GLU A 63 8.51 10.36 -14.65
C GLU A 63 7.38 11.21 -14.05
N LYS A 64 7.58 12.55 -13.98
CA LYS A 64 6.66 13.50 -13.33
C LYS A 64 5.18 13.34 -13.73
N ASN A 65 4.91 12.88 -14.95
CA ASN A 65 3.57 12.67 -15.49
C ASN A 65 2.81 11.48 -14.87
N PHE A 66 3.48 10.60 -14.13
CA PHE A 66 2.85 9.43 -13.49
C PHE A 66 2.23 9.76 -12.12
N TYR A 67 2.76 10.76 -11.41
CA TYR A 67 2.25 11.14 -10.07
C TYR A 67 0.92 11.86 -10.12
N THR A 68 0.67 12.62 -11.17
CA THR A 68 -0.59 13.34 -11.37
C THR A 68 -1.78 12.38 -11.50
N PHE A 69 -1.58 11.18 -12.03
CA PHE A 69 -2.64 10.17 -12.19
C PHE A 69 -3.09 9.54 -10.85
N PHE A 70 -2.15 9.32 -9.91
CA PHE A 70 -2.49 8.80 -8.58
C PHE A 70 -3.09 9.88 -7.67
N CYS A 71 -2.70 11.15 -7.84
CA CYS A 71 -3.25 12.25 -7.07
C CYS A 71 -4.66 12.65 -7.56
N SER A 72 -4.89 12.65 -8.88
CA SER A 72 -6.17 13.08 -9.47
C SER A 72 -7.33 12.10 -9.23
N ARG A 73 -7.06 10.81 -8.99
CA ARG A 73 -8.12 9.83 -8.66
C ARG A 73 -8.69 10.01 -7.24
N GLN A 74 -8.01 10.74 -6.35
CA GLN A 74 -8.53 11.09 -5.03
C GLN A 74 -9.43 12.35 -5.07
N ALA A 75 -9.46 13.09 -6.19
CA ALA A 75 -10.27 14.31 -6.35
C ALA A 75 -11.68 14.05 -6.91
N PHE A 76 -12.00 12.82 -7.33
CA PHE A 76 -13.33 12.43 -7.85
C PHE A 76 -13.98 11.38 -6.94
N GLY A 77 -14.21 11.74 -5.69
CA GLY A 77 -14.86 10.90 -4.68
C GLY A 77 -15.83 11.64 -3.76
N PHE A 78 -16.30 12.83 -4.17
CA PHE A 78 -17.42 13.54 -3.54
C PHE A 78 -18.40 13.96 -4.64
N LEU A 79 -19.29 13.05 -5.02
CA LEU A 79 -20.61 13.29 -5.59
C LEU A 79 -21.42 11.99 -5.51
#